data_AF-A0AAV4ZQR4-F1
#
_entry.id   AF-A0AAV4ZQR4-F1
#
_cell.length_a   1.000
_cell.length_b   1.000
_cell.length_c   1.000
_cell.angle_alpha   90.00
_cell.angle_beta   90.00
_cell.angle_gamma   90.00
#
_symmetry.space_group_name_H-M   'P 1'
#
loop_
_entity.id
_entity.type
_entity.pdbx_description
1 polymer ?
#
loop_
_entity_poly.entity_id
_entity_poly.type
_entity_poly.pdbx_seq_one_letter_code
_entity_poly.pdbx_strand_id
1 'polypeptide(L)' 'MMTKDQLAAELKRIATSQISDITRAVKEGQKSIALNEVRDMAHRLNLLADAFHPRQVQSQPGEPAAETPQAA' A
#
# COMPACT_ATOMS: atom_id res chain seq x y z
N MET A 1 5.95 13.51 -11.61
CA MET A 1 5.12 12.37 -12.04
C MET A 1 6.07 11.30 -12.58
N MET A 2 5.97 10.06 -12.10
CA MET A 2 6.81 8.95 -12.59
C MET A 2 6.51 8.70 -14.07
N THR A 3 7.52 8.38 -14.88
CA THR A 3 7.31 8.00 -16.30
C THR A 3 6.77 6.58 -16.41
N LYS A 4 6.21 6.22 -17.57
CA LYS A 4 5.76 4.84 -17.86
C LYS A 4 6.89 3.82 -17.71
N ASP A 5 8.12 4.19 -18.09
CA ASP A 5 9.29 3.32 -17.98
C ASP A 5 9.70 3.12 -16.52
N GLN A 6 9.62 4.17 -15.70
CA GLN A 6 9.87 4.08 -14.27
C GLN A 6 8.81 3.22 -13.57
N LEU A 7 7.54 3.33 -13.95
CA LEU A 7 6.48 2.44 -13.47
C LEU A 7 6.77 0.97 -13.82
N ALA A 8 7.11 0.70 -15.08
CA ALA A 8 7.40 -0.65 -15.55
C ALA A 8 8.62 -1.26 -14.83
N ALA A 9 9.67 -0.45 -14.62
CA ALA A 9 10.84 -0.86 -13.87
C ALA A 9 10.49 -1.21 -12.41
N GLU A 10 9.67 -0.38 -11.75
CA GLU A 10 9.30 -0.61 -10.35
C GLU A 10 8.37 -1.81 -10.17
N LEU A 11 7.39 -1.99 -11.06
CA LEU A 11 6.55 -3.19 -11.09
C LEU A 11 7.39 -4.47 -11.24
N LYS A 12 8.34 -4.45 -12.18
CA LYS A 12 9.26 -5.58 -12.41
C LYS A 12 10.09 -5.86 -11.16
N ARG A 13 10.62 -4.82 -10.51
CA ARG A 13 11.42 -4.93 -9.27
C ARG A 13 10.62 -5.59 -8.14
N ILE A 14 9.40 -5.09 -7.88
CA ILE A 14 8.50 -5.63 -6.84
C ILE A 14 8.18 -7.10 -7.13
N ALA A 15 7.76 -7.40 -8.37
CA ALA A 15 7.38 -8.76 -8.74
C ALA A 15 8.56 -9.74 -8.62
N THR A 16 9.74 -9.40 -9.15
CA THR A 16 10.90 -10.30 -9.12
C THR A 16 11.37 -10.60 -7.69
N SER A 17 11.45 -9.59 -6.81
CA SER A 17 11.84 -9.79 -5.41
C SER A 17 10.84 -10.69 -4.69
N GLN A 18 9.56 -10.31 -4.70
CA GLN A 18 8.55 -11.02 -3.92
C GLN A 18 8.31 -12.45 -4.46
N ILE A 19 8.37 -12.68 -5.78
CA ILE A 19 8.25 -14.05 -6.34
C ILE A 19 9.42 -14.93 -5.85
N SER A 20 10.63 -14.38 -5.73
CA SER A 20 11.79 -15.11 -5.20
C SER A 20 11.57 -15.52 -3.75
N ASP A 21 11.13 -14.58 -2.91
CA ASP A 21 10.88 -14.83 -1.48
C ASP A 21 9.72 -15.81 -1.25
N ILE A 22 8.61 -15.66 -1.99
CA ILE A 22 7.48 -16.61 -1.97
C ILE A 22 7.96 -18.01 -2.39
N THR A 23 8.70 -18.10 -3.49
CA THR A 23 9.19 -19.39 -4.00
C THR A 23 10.08 -20.09 -2.98
N ARG A 24 10.98 -19.34 -2.32
CA ARG A 24 11.83 -19.88 -1.25
C ARG A 24 10.98 -20.36 -0.07
N ALA A 25 10.08 -19.53 0.43
CA ALA A 25 9.22 -19.87 1.57
C ALA A 25 8.36 -21.13 1.28
N VAL A 26 7.82 -21.25 0.07
CA VAL A 26 7.07 -22.45 -0.36
C VAL A 26 7.95 -23.69 -0.38
N LYS A 27 9.17 -23.60 -0.95
CA LYS A 27 10.13 -24.71 -0.99
C LYS A 27 10.55 -25.17 0.41
N GLU A 28 10.66 -24.24 1.35
CA GLU A 28 11.00 -24.51 2.76
C GLU A 28 9.80 -24.95 3.60
N GLY A 29 8.59 -25.04 3.02
CA GLY A 29 7.37 -25.44 3.73
C GLY A 29 6.79 -24.36 4.65
N GLN A 30 7.31 -23.13 4.58
CA GLN A 30 6.93 -21.99 5.42
C GLN A 30 5.65 -21.31 4.89
N LYS A 31 4.52 -22.01 5.01
CA LYS A 31 3.23 -21.55 4.45
C LYS A 31 2.79 -20.16 4.92
N SER A 32 2.97 -19.85 6.20
CA SER A 32 2.63 -18.53 6.76
C SER A 32 3.50 -17.41 6.19
N ILE A 33 4.79 -17.67 6.00
CA ILE A 33 5.73 -16.71 5.42
C ILE A 33 5.38 -16.45 3.97
N ALA A 34 5.16 -17.50 3.17
CA ALA A 34 4.73 -17.35 1.78
C ALA A 34 3.43 -16.51 1.65
N LEU A 35 2.47 -16.71 2.57
CA LEU A 35 1.21 -15.97 2.56
C LEU A 35 1.39 -14.50 2.96
N ASN A 36 2.32 -14.22 3.88
CA ASN A 36 2.69 -12.85 4.24
C ASN A 36 3.40 -12.14 3.09
N GLU A 37 4.29 -12.82 2.35
CA GLU A 37 4.96 -12.23 1.18
C GLU A 37 3.98 -11.84 0.06
N VAL A 38 2.88 -12.59 -0.11
CA VAL A 38 1.79 -12.23 -1.03
C VAL A 38 1.06 -10.98 -0.55
N ARG A 39 0.77 -10.86 0.75
CA ARG A 39 0.14 -9.66 1.33
C ARG A 39 1.03 -8.43 1.18
N ASP A 40 2.33 -8.60 1.41
CA ASP A 40 3.32 -7.54 1.26
C ASP A 40 3.46 -7.09 -0.19
N MET A 41 3.40 -8.01 -1.16
CA MET A 41 3.34 -7.68 -2.57
C MET A 41 2.10 -6.84 -2.90
N ALA A 42 0.92 -7.23 -2.42
CA ALA A 42 -0.31 -6.47 -2.63
C ALA A 42 -0.23 -5.05 -2.02
N HIS A 43 0.33 -4.92 -0.82
CA HIS A 43 0.52 -3.63 -0.16
C HIS A 43 1.45 -2.71 -0.98
N ARG A 44 2.59 -3.22 -1.46
CA ARG A 44 3.53 -2.46 -2.28
C ARG A 44 2.91 -2.00 -3.61
N LEU A 45 2.09 -2.85 -4.24
CA LEU A 45 1.38 -2.49 -5.47
C LEU A 45 0.35 -1.39 -5.23
N ASN A 46 -0.38 -1.41 -4.10
CA ASN A 46 -1.30 -0.34 -3.74
C ASN A 46 -0.58 0.99 -3.50
N LEU A 47 0.53 0.98 -2.75
CA LEU A 47 1.35 2.18 -2.55
C LEU A 47 1.87 2.75 -3.87
N LEU A 48 2.29 1.88 -4.79
CA LEU A 48 2.69 2.31 -6.12
C LEU A 48 1.50 2.94 -6.85
N ALA A 49 0.33 2.32 -6.84
CA ALA A 49 -0.88 2.86 -7.48
C ALA A 49 -1.30 4.23 -6.92
N ASP A 50 -1.24 4.42 -5.60
CA ASP A 50 -1.55 5.69 -4.93
C ASP A 50 -0.56 6.80 -5.34
N ALA A 51 0.68 6.46 -5.66
CA ALA A 51 1.65 7.43 -6.18
C ALA A 51 1.30 7.91 -7.62
N PHE A 52 0.53 7.15 -8.40
CA PHE A 52 0.06 7.54 -9.74
C PHE A 52 -1.31 8.24 -9.71
N HIS A 53 -2.19 7.81 -8.80
CA HIS A 53 -3.48 8.42 -8.56
C HIS A 53 -3.56 8.80 -7.09
N PRO A 54 -2.91 9.90 -6.66
CA PRO A 54 -3.05 10.36 -5.30
C PRO A 54 -4.54 10.58 -5.06
N ARG A 55 -5.18 9.69 -4.29
CA ARG A 55 -6.54 9.90 -3.83
C ARG A 55 -6.50 11.25 -3.15
N GLN A 56 -7.22 12.22 -3.72
CA GLN A 56 -7.52 13.43 -2.98
C GLN A 56 -8.35 12.96 -1.79
N VAL A 57 -7.69 12.79 -0.64
CA VAL A 57 -8.35 12.74 0.65
C VAL A 57 -9.08 14.08 0.74
N GLN A 58 -10.34 14.07 0.30
CA GLN A 58 -11.26 15.16 0.52
C GLN A 58 -11.33 15.33 2.02
N SER A 59 -10.60 16.31 2.52
CA SER A 59 -10.82 16.81 3.87
C SER A 59 -12.23 17.38 3.85
N GLN A 60 -13.21 16.63 4.35
CA GLN A 60 -14.54 17.19 4.59
C GLN A 60 -14.38 18.29 5.64
N PRO A 61 -14.68 19.56 5.34
CA PRO A 61 -14.77 20.59 6.35
C PRO A 61 -16.21 20.57 6.87
N GLY A 62 -16.43 20.02 8.06
CA GLY A 62 -17.78 20.00 8.62
C GLY A 62 -17.96 19.21 9.90
N GLU A 63 -17.30 19.61 10.97
CA GLU A 63 -17.89 19.48 12.31
C GLU A 63 -17.66 20.80 13.07
N PRO A 64 -18.72 21.60 13.32
CA PRO A 64 -18.61 22.70 14.27
C PRO A 64 -18.57 22.10 15.67
N ALA A 65 -17.46 22.35 16.38
CA ALA A 65 -17.32 21.99 17.78
C ALA A 65 -18.46 22.64 18.58
N ALA A 66 -19.25 21.80 19.25
CA ALA A 66 -20.38 22.21 20.06
C ALA A 66 -19.98 23.23 21.14
N GLU A 67 -20.66 24.38 21.15
CA GLU A 67 -20.65 25.35 22.24
C GLU A 67 -21.03 24.67 23.56
N THR A 68 -20.18 24.84 24.57
CA THR A 68 -20.49 24.46 25.96
C THR A 68 -21.12 25.68 26.64
N PRO A 69 -22.35 25.60 27.18
CA PRO A 69 -22.91 26.73 27.92
C PRO A 69 -22.30 26.76 29.33
N GLN A 70 -21.56 27.82 29.63
CA GLN A 70 -21.06 28.12 30.97
C GLN A 70 -22.20 28.78 31.77
N ALA A 71 -22.75 28.05 32.74
CA ALA A 71 -23.74 28.57 33.68
C ALA A 71 -23.07 29.54 34.67
N ALA A 72 -23.71 30.68 34.89
CA ALA A 72 -23.44 31.64 35.96
C ALA A 72 -24.52 31.52 37.04
#